data_AF-A0A8C6MNB0-F1
#
_entry.id   AF-A0A8C6MNB0-F1
#
_cell.length_a   1.000
_cell.length_b   1.000
_cell.length_c   1.000
_cell.angle_alpha   90.00
_cell.angle_beta   90.00
_cell.angle_gamma   90.00
#
_symmetry.space_group_name_H-M   'P 1'
#
loop_
_entity.id
_entity.type
_entity.pdbx_description
1 polymer ?
#
loop_
_entity_poly.entity_id
_entity_poly.type
_entity_poly.pdbx_seq_one_letter_code
_entity_poly.pdbx_strand_id
1 'polypeptide(L)'
;MSELDQLRQEAEQLKNQIRDAQKACADATLSQITNNIDPVGRIQMRTRRTLRGHLAKIYAVHWGTDSRLLNFERARPSPHLLLKPRTQFPLREESLL
;
A
#
# COMPACT_ATOMS: atom_id res chain seq x y z
N MET A 1 26.23 29.13 -18.48
CA MET A 1 25.59 27.92 -17.91
C MET A 1 24.69 28.44 -16.79
N SER A 2 23.38 28.19 -16.84
CA SER A 2 22.45 28.73 -15.84
C SER A 2 22.73 28.08 -14.48
N GLU A 3 22.58 28.82 -13.38
CA GLU A 3 22.64 28.29 -12.01
C GLU A 3 21.71 27.08 -11.83
N LEU A 4 20.56 27.11 -12.52
CA LEU A 4 19.60 26.01 -12.56
C LEU A 4 20.18 24.75 -13.23
N ASP A 5 20.99 24.90 -14.28
CA ASP A 5 21.65 23.78 -14.96
C ASP A 5 22.73 23.16 -14.06
N GLN A 6 23.46 23.98 -13.29
CA GLN A 6 24.46 23.53 -12.33
C GLN A 6 23.82 22.69 -11.22
N LEU A 7 22.73 23.18 -10.61
CA LEU A 7 21.99 22.46 -9.57
C LEU A 7 21.38 21.15 -10.08
N ARG A 8 20.91 21.11 -11.34
CA ARG A 8 20.43 19.87 -11.97
C ARG A 8 21.54 18.84 -12.13
N GLN A 9 22.72 19.29 -12.58
CA GLN A 9 23.86 18.42 -12.78
C GLN A 9 24.40 17.87 -11.46
N GLU A 10 24.45 18.71 -10.42
CA GLU A 10 24.85 18.30 -9.07
C GLU A 10 23.84 17.29 -8.48
N ALA A 11 22.54 17.50 -8.65
CA ALA A 11 21.52 16.55 -8.21
C ALA A 11 21.67 15.18 -8.89
N GLU A 12 21.95 15.14 -10.19
CA GLU A 12 22.22 13.87 -10.90
C GLU A 12 23.53 13.22 -10.43
N GLN A 13 24.56 14.02 -10.16
CA GLN A 13 25.82 13.51 -9.61
C GLN A 13 25.62 12.87 -8.23
N LEU A 14 24.87 13.51 -7.33
CA LEU A 14 24.55 12.97 -6.00
C LEU A 14 23.71 11.70 -6.10
N LYS A 15 22.72 11.63 -7.00
CA LYS A 15 21.96 10.39 -7.27
C LYS A 15 22.86 9.25 -7.73
N ASN A 16 23.83 9.54 -8.60
CA ASN A 16 24.78 8.55 -9.08
C ASN A 16 25.68 8.05 -7.94
N GLN A 17 26.21 8.96 -7.11
CA GLN A 17 27.01 8.60 -5.94
C GLN A 17 26.25 7.68 -4.98
N ILE A 18 24.98 7.99 -4.70
CA ILE A 18 24.12 7.13 -3.85
C ILE A 18 23.93 5.75 -4.50
N ARG A 19 23.68 5.70 -5.81
CA ARG A 19 23.50 4.44 -6.53
C ARG A 19 24.76 3.58 -6.49
N ASP A 20 25.91 4.18 -6.65
CA ASP A 20 27.19 3.48 -6.63
C ASP A 20 27.55 3.00 -5.23
N ALA A 21 27.27 3.80 -4.18
CA ALA A 21 27.41 3.38 -2.79
C ALA A 21 26.46 2.22 -2.43
N GLN A 22 25.21 2.26 -2.89
CA GLN A 22 24.25 1.15 -2.71
C GLN A 22 24.73 -0.12 -3.40
N LYS A 23 25.27 -0.02 -4.62
CA LYS A 23 25.84 -1.16 -5.34
C LYS A 23 27.08 -1.73 -4.65
N ALA A 24 27.92 -0.87 -4.09
CA ALA A 24 29.13 -1.29 -3.38
C ALA A 24 28.81 -2.13 -2.13
N CYS A 25 27.64 -1.93 -1.51
CA CYS A 25 27.18 -2.72 -0.35
C CYS A 25 26.26 -3.90 -0.73
N ALA A 26 25.98 -4.11 -2.02
CA ALA A 26 25.04 -5.14 -2.48
C ALA A 26 25.74 -6.49 -2.75
N ASP A 27 26.40 -7.04 -1.73
CA ASP A 27 27.24 -8.25 -1.85
C ASP A 27 26.46 -9.52 -2.20
N ALA A 28 25.24 -9.64 -1.66
CA ALA A 28 24.36 -10.79 -1.87
C ALA A 28 22.89 -10.36 -1.82
N THR A 29 22.02 -11.17 -2.41
CA THR A 29 20.57 -10.95 -2.36
C THR A 29 19.92 -11.76 -1.25
N LEU A 30 18.79 -11.26 -0.71
CA LEU A 30 18.03 -11.98 0.32
C LEU A 30 17.71 -13.42 -0.11
N SER A 31 17.32 -13.63 -1.37
CA SER A 31 17.03 -14.97 -1.90
C SER A 31 18.23 -15.91 -1.81
N GLN A 32 19.45 -15.44 -2.13
CA GLN A 32 20.66 -16.26 -2.06
C GLN A 32 20.97 -16.69 -0.62
N ILE A 33 20.76 -15.79 0.34
CA ILE A 33 21.02 -16.03 1.76
C ILE A 33 19.98 -17.01 2.33
N THR A 34 18.71 -16.90 1.92
CA THR A 34 17.62 -17.73 2.43
C THR A 34 17.44 -19.06 1.68
N ASN A 35 18.36 -19.43 0.78
CA ASN A 35 18.25 -20.65 -0.04
C ASN A 35 18.11 -21.94 0.78
N ASN A 36 18.69 -21.98 1.98
CA ASN A 36 18.67 -23.14 2.87
C ASN A 36 17.53 -23.10 3.89
N ILE A 37 16.63 -22.11 3.80
CA ILE A 37 15.47 -22.02 4.69
C ILE A 37 14.34 -22.84 4.08
N ASP A 38 13.81 -23.78 4.87
CA ASP A 38 12.68 -24.58 4.46
C ASP A 38 11.45 -23.72 4.15
N PRO A 39 10.70 -24.03 3.08
CA PRO A 39 9.50 -23.28 2.73
C PRO A 39 8.42 -23.43 3.80
N VAL A 40 7.68 -22.35 4.08
CA VAL A 40 6.58 -22.29 5.07
C VAL A 40 5.41 -23.25 4.74
N GLY A 41 5.40 -23.85 3.56
CA GLY A 41 4.35 -24.76 3.10
C GLY A 41 3.07 -24.04 2.67
N ARG A 42 1.97 -24.78 2.48
CA ARG A 42 0.70 -24.23 2.00
C ARG A 42 -0.08 -23.57 3.15
N ILE A 43 -0.20 -22.24 3.12
CA ILE A 43 -0.98 -21.48 4.10
C ILE A 43 -2.46 -21.54 3.75
N GLN A 44 -3.30 -22.14 4.62
CA GLN A 44 -4.75 -22.22 4.46
C GLN A 44 -5.46 -21.27 5.43
N MET A 45 -5.85 -20.09 4.95
CA MET A 45 -6.64 -19.13 5.71
C MET A 45 -8.14 -19.42 5.57
N ARG A 46 -8.94 -19.13 6.61
CA ARG A 46 -10.41 -19.13 6.53
C ARG A 46 -10.98 -17.93 7.30
N THR A 47 -12.10 -17.41 6.86
CA THR A 47 -12.80 -16.32 7.54
C THR A 47 -13.24 -16.75 8.94
N ARG A 48 -12.77 -16.05 9.98
CA ARG A 48 -13.16 -16.33 11.38
C ARG A 48 -14.24 -15.38 11.91
N ARG A 49 -14.31 -14.16 11.38
CA ARG A 49 -15.25 -13.13 11.82
C ARG A 49 -15.74 -12.34 10.61
N THR A 50 -17.02 -12.00 10.61
CA THR A 50 -17.64 -11.10 9.63
C THR A 50 -18.15 -9.88 10.36
N LEU A 51 -17.48 -8.75 10.18
CA LEU A 51 -17.80 -7.49 10.87
C LEU A 51 -18.85 -6.72 10.07
N ARG A 52 -20.08 -6.67 10.61
CA ARG A 52 -21.24 -6.00 10.00
C ARG A 52 -21.53 -4.68 10.70
N GLY A 53 -22.06 -3.70 9.97
CA GLY A 53 -22.52 -2.42 10.53
C GLY A 53 -22.21 -1.18 9.69
N HIS A 54 -21.31 -1.30 8.72
CA HIS A 54 -21.02 -0.20 7.79
C HIS A 54 -22.06 -0.13 6.67
N LEU A 55 -22.69 1.05 6.51
CA LEU A 55 -23.67 1.32 5.45
C LEU A 55 -23.04 1.93 4.18
N ALA A 56 -21.72 2.06 4.15
CA ALA A 56 -20.94 2.64 3.05
C ALA A 56 -19.63 1.86 2.88
N LYS A 57 -18.97 2.06 1.73
CA LYS A 57 -17.69 1.41 1.42
C LYS A 57 -16.61 1.84 2.43
N ILE A 58 -15.92 0.85 3.00
CA ILE A 58 -14.75 1.03 3.86
C ILE A 58 -13.55 1.32 2.97
N TYR A 59 -12.75 2.34 3.32
CA TYR A 59 -11.56 2.74 2.56
C TYR A 59 -10.25 2.40 3.27
N ALA A 60 -10.23 2.46 4.61
CA ALA A 60 -9.07 2.08 5.40
C ALA A 60 -9.48 1.29 6.64
N VAL A 61 -8.59 0.38 7.06
CA VAL A 61 -8.70 -0.40 8.29
C VAL A 61 -7.35 -0.43 8.97
N HIS A 62 -7.30 -0.19 10.28
CA HIS A 62 -6.06 -0.23 11.06
C HIS A 62 -6.27 -0.98 12.39
N TRP A 63 -5.39 -1.91 12.72
CA TRP A 63 -5.39 -2.58 14.04
C TRP A 63 -4.91 -1.61 15.13
N GLY A 64 -5.55 -1.66 16.30
CA GLY A 64 -5.00 -1.06 17.50
C GLY A 64 -3.76 -1.81 18.00
N THR A 65 -3.03 -1.19 18.92
CA THR A 65 -1.82 -1.78 19.54
C THR A 65 -2.12 -3.03 20.38
N ASP A 66 -3.37 -3.20 20.80
CA ASP A 66 -3.83 -4.30 21.65
C ASP A 66 -4.15 -5.59 20.87
N SER A 67 -3.95 -5.60 19.54
CA SER A 67 -4.24 -6.72 18.63
C SER A 67 -5.69 -7.25 18.73
N ARG A 68 -6.62 -6.42 19.25
CA ARG A 68 -8.02 -6.78 19.44
C ARG A 68 -8.95 -5.78 18.78
N LEU A 69 -8.68 -4.50 19.00
CA LEU A 69 -9.48 -3.42 18.43
C LEU A 69 -8.98 -3.08 17.03
N LEU A 70 -9.88 -2.63 16.16
CA LEU A 70 -9.53 -2.11 14.85
C LEU A 70 -10.41 -0.91 14.49
N ASN A 71 -9.80 0.06 13.84
CA ASN A 71 -10.42 1.30 13.39
C ASN A 71 -10.80 1.16 11.91
N PHE A 72 -12.03 1.50 11.57
CA PHE A 72 -12.54 1.52 10.20
C PHE A 72 -12.79 2.96 9.75
N GLU A 73 -12.20 3.37 8.64
CA GLU A 73 -12.53 4.63 7.98
C GLU A 73 -13.50 4.39 6.82
N ARG A 74 -14.66 5.04 6.89
CA ARG A 74 -15.66 5.01 5.81
C ARG A 74 -15.34 6.10 4.80
N ALA A 75 -15.74 5.89 3.55
CA ALA A 75 -15.75 6.95 2.55
C ALA A 75 -16.49 8.17 3.11
N ARG A 76 -15.80 9.31 3.27
CA ARG A 76 -16.51 10.57 3.50
C ARG A 76 -17.25 10.91 2.21
N PRO A 77 -18.55 11.25 2.25
CA PRO A 77 -19.17 11.88 1.10
C PRO A 77 -18.40 13.17 0.83
N SER A 78 -17.82 13.32 -0.36
CA SER A 78 -17.16 14.56 -0.74
C SER A 78 -18.16 15.71 -0.59
N PRO A 79 -17.81 16.83 0.07
CA PRO A 79 -18.73 17.96 0.23
C PRO A 79 -19.19 18.55 -1.12
N HIS A 80 -18.40 18.35 -2.18
CA HIS A 80 -18.72 18.78 -3.54
C HIS A 80 -19.72 17.87 -4.29
N LEU A 81 -20.08 16.70 -3.74
CA LEU A 81 -21.01 15.75 -4.36
C LEU A 81 -22.44 15.87 -3.79
N LEU A 82 -22.69 16.77 -2.83
CA LEU A 82 -24.03 17.01 -2.27
C LEU A 82 -25.01 17.67 -3.26
N LEU A 83 -24.51 18.16 -4.41
CA LEU A 83 -25.31 18.82 -5.45
C LEU A 83 -25.52 17.97 -6.70
N LYS A 84 -25.04 16.72 -6.76
CA LYS A 84 -25.30 15.85 -7.91
C LYS A 84 -26.49 14.92 -7.61
N PRO A 85 -27.54 14.90 -8.46
CA PRO A 85 -28.63 13.96 -8.30
C PRO A 85 -28.09 12.53 -8.35
N ARG A 86 -28.66 11.70 -7.48
CA ARG A 86 -28.30 10.32 -7.20
C ARG A 86 -28.62 9.42 -8.40
N THR A 87 -27.85 9.55 -9.49
CA THR A 87 -27.94 8.65 -10.65
C THR A 87 -26.56 8.07 -10.94
N GLN A 88 -26.51 6.73 -10.87
CA GLN A 88 -25.46 5.85 -11.38
C GLN A 88 -24.14 5.82 -10.60
N PHE A 89 -24.15 5.08 -9.49
CA PHE A 89 -23.05 4.15 -9.25
C PHE A 89 -23.61 2.74 -9.50
N PRO A 90 -23.14 2.02 -10.53
CA PRO A 90 -23.56 0.64 -10.72
C PRO A 90 -22.99 -0.19 -9.57
N LEU A 91 -23.88 -0.78 -8.78
CA LEU A 91 -23.55 -1.88 -7.89
C LEU A 91 -23.09 -3.02 -8.79
N ARG A 92 -21.77 -3.24 -8.92
CA ARG A 92 -21.27 -4.55 -9.31
C ARG A 92 -21.53 -5.48 -8.14
N GLU A 93 -22.70 -6.12 -8.16
CA GLU A 93 -22.89 -7.41 -7.51
C GLU A 93 -21.97 -8.42 -8.22
N GLU A 94 -20.74 -8.54 -7.73
CA GLU A 94 -20.04 -9.82 -7.87
C GLU A 94 -20.40 -10.67 -6.67
N SER A 95 -21.55 -11.33 -6.82
CA SER A 95 -21.82 -12.63 -6.25
C SER A 95 -20.69 -13.59 -6.61
N LEU A 96 -20.22 -14.36 -5.63
CA LEU A 96 -19.70 -15.74 -5.68
C LEU A 96 -18.72 -15.91 -4.50
N LEU A 97 -19.13 -16.70 -3.49
CA LEU A 97 -18.72 -18.10 -3.28
C LEU A 97 -17.23 -18.24 -2.94
#